data_AF-A0A0C4MVR1-F1
#
_entry.id   AF-A0A0C4MVR1-F1
#
_cell.length_a   1.000
_cell.length_b   1.000
_cell.length_c   1.000
_cell.angle_alpha   90.00
_cell.angle_beta   90.00
_cell.angle_gamma   90.00
#
_symmetry.space_group_name_H-M   'P 1'
#
loop_
_entity.id
_entity.type
_entity.pdbx_description
1 polymer ?
#
loop_
_entity_poly.entity_id
_entity_poly.type
_entity_poly.pdbx_seq_one_letter_code
_entity_poly.pdbx_strand_id
1 'polypeptide(L)' 'FLGVMDFDVRDGALLGFRYRLLPVFSNFLPADPDMAALVKKIRAPYETKLSEKLAMTQGTAYRRGNFNGT' A
#
# COMPACT_ATOMS: atom_id res chain seq x y z
N PHE A 1 -4.37 1.29 2.89
CA PHE A 1 -5.68 1.94 2.70
C PHE A 1 -5.49 3.16 1.81
N LEU A 2 -6.51 3.52 1.03
CA LEU A 2 -6.60 4.79 0.31
C LEU A 2 -7.57 5.70 1.08
N GLY A 3 -7.09 6.86 1.53
CA GLY A 3 -7.95 7.88 2.11
C GLY A 3 -8.72 8.59 1.00
N VAL A 4 -10.05 8.55 1.05
CA VAL A 4 -10.93 9.23 0.10
C VAL A 4 -11.69 10.31 0.83
N MET A 5 -11.54 11.54 0.38
CA MET A 5 -12.22 12.71 0.90
C MET A 5 -13.03 13.34 -0.21
N ASP A 6 -14.36 13.24 -0.09
CA ASP A 6 -15.30 13.87 -1.00
C ASP A 6 -15.68 15.23 -0.40
N PHE A 7 -15.55 16.32 -1.16
CA PHE A 7 -15.91 17.67 -0.72
C PHE A 7 -17.19 18.17 -1.41
N ASP A 8 -18.08 18.83 -0.67
CA ASP A 8 -19.22 19.59 -1.20
C ASP A 8 -18.84 21.08 -1.22
N VAL A 9 -18.55 21.59 -2.42
CA VAL A 9 -18.19 23.00 -2.64
C VAL A 9 -19.29 23.68 -3.45
N ARG A 10 -19.88 24.73 -2.89
CA ARG A 10 -20.91 25.55 -3.56
C ARG A 10 -20.60 27.02 -3.36
N ASP A 11 -20.78 27.80 -4.41
CA ASP A 11 -20.53 29.25 -4.43
C ASP A 11 -19.13 29.64 -3.90
N GLY A 12 -18.12 28.79 -4.17
CA GLY A 12 -16.74 29.00 -3.73
C GLY A 12 -16.48 28.70 -2.24
N ALA A 13 -17.47 28.20 -1.50
CA ALA A 13 -17.33 27.82 -0.10
C ALA A 13 -17.46 26.30 0.09
N LEU A 14 -16.68 25.75 1.03
CA LEU A 14 -16.81 24.36 1.46
C LEU A 14 -17.97 24.25 2.46
N LEU A 15 -19.00 23.50 2.10
CA LEU A 15 -20.19 23.33 2.94
C LEU A 15 -20.23 21.99 3.67
N GLY A 16 -19.45 21.01 3.21
CA GLY A 16 -19.34 19.72 3.86
C GLY A 16 -18.28 18.83 3.24
N PHE A 17 -17.97 17.74 3.92
CA PHE A 17 -17.10 16.70 3.40
C PHE A 17 -17.50 15.33 3.92
N ARG A 18 -17.14 14.29 3.17
CA ARG A 18 -17.28 12.90 3.58
C ARG A 18 -15.94 12.21 3.43
N TYR A 19 -15.45 11.64 4.52
CA TYR A 19 -14.20 10.90 4.53
C TYR A 19 -14.44 9.41 4.75
N ARG A 20 -13.70 8.57 4.01
CA ARG A 20 -13.68 7.12 4.19
C ARG A 20 -12.31 6.54 3.87
N LEU A 21 -11.96 5.46 4.55
CA LEU A 21 -10.78 4.66 4.26
C LEU A 21 -11.16 3.46 3.40
N LEU A 22 -10.66 3.43 2.17
CA LEU A 22 -10.82 2.27 1.30
C LEU A 22 -9.70 1.26 1.53
N PRO A 23 -10.02 -0.02 1.82
CA PRO A 23 -9.01 -1.07 1.86
C PRO A 23 -8.47 -1.31 0.44
N VAL A 24 -7.16 -1.51 0.33
CA VAL A 24 -6.51 -1.86 -0.94
C VAL A 24 -6.14 -3.33 -0.85
N PHE A 25 -6.91 -4.19 -1.53
CA PHE A 25 -6.67 -5.63 -1.59
C PHE A 25 -6.05 -5.99 -2.94
N SER A 26 -4.77 -6.38 -2.95
CA SER A 26 -4.04 -6.72 -4.18
C SER A 26 -4.68 -7.88 -4.96
N ASN A 27 -5.37 -8.77 -4.26
CA ASN A 27 -5.95 -9.98 -4.87
C ASN A 27 -7.34 -9.75 -5.49
N PHE A 28 -7.92 -8.56 -5.31
CA PHE A 28 -9.25 -8.20 -5.83
C PHE A 28 -9.23 -7.05 -6.83
N LEU A 29 -8.05 -6.50 -7.13
CA LEU A 29 -7.88 -5.39 -8.06
C LEU A 29 -6.97 -5.83 -9.20
N PRO A 30 -7.31 -5.53 -10.47
CA PRO A 30 -6.39 -5.73 -11.56
C PRO A 30 -5.14 -4.87 -11.35
N ALA A 31 -3.98 -5.41 -11.69
CA ALA A 31 -2.75 -4.64 -11.68
C ALA A 31 -2.76 -3.61 -12.82
N ASP A 32 -2.30 -2.40 -12.51
CA ASP A 32 -2.03 -1.40 -13.54
C ASP A 32 -0.82 -1.84 -14.39
N PRO A 33 -0.95 -1.92 -15.72
CA PRO A 33 0.08 -2.50 -16.59
C PRO A 33 1.36 -1.68 -16.63
N ASP A 34 1.25 -0.35 -16.61
CA ASP A 34 2.41 0.55 -16.69
C ASP A 34 3.22 0.49 -15.40
N MET A 35 2.54 0.47 -14.26
CA MET A 35 3.19 0.30 -12.96
C MET A 35 3.82 -1.09 -12.81
N ALA A 36 3.16 -2.15 -13.28
CA ALA A 36 3.73 -3.49 -13.27
C ALA A 36 5.02 -3.55 -14.11
N ALA A 37 5.01 -2.94 -15.30
CA ALA A 37 6.18 -2.86 -16.17
C ALA A 37 7.32 -2.07 -15.52
N LEU A 38 7.01 -0.92 -14.90
CA LEU A 38 8.00 -0.10 -14.21
C LEU A 38 8.65 -0.83 -13.03
N VAL A 39 7.85 -1.48 -12.18
CA VAL A 39 8.35 -2.25 -11.03
C VAL A 39 9.26 -3.38 -11.51
N LYS A 40 8.86 -4.12 -12.55
CA LYS A 40 9.68 -5.18 -13.15
C LYS A 40 11.02 -4.64 -13.66
N LYS A 41 11.00 -3.51 -14.39
CA LYS A 41 12.22 -2.87 -14.90
C LYS A 41 13.19 -2.50 -13.78
N ILE A 42 12.69 -1.87 -12.72
CA ILE A 42 13.51 -1.41 -11.59
C ILE A 42 14.09 -2.60 -10.81
N ARG A 43 13.32 -3.68 -10.63
CA ARG A 43 13.74 -4.84 -9.85
C ARG A 43 14.61 -5.83 -10.62
N ALA A 44 14.57 -5.82 -11.95
CA ALA A 44 15.28 -6.78 -12.80
C ALA A 44 16.77 -6.99 -12.43
N PRO A 45 17.58 -5.94 -12.13
CA PRO A 45 18.99 -6.13 -11.76
C PRO A 45 19.19 -6.82 -10.40
N TYR A 46 18.15 -6.86 -9.56
CA TYR A 46 18.22 -7.33 -8.17
C TYR A 46 17.35 -8.55 -7.91
N GLU A 47 16.67 -9.09 -8.92
CA GLU A 47 15.65 -10.13 -8.78
C GLU A 47 16.16 -11.34 -7.96
N THR A 48 17.37 -11.83 -8.27
CA THR A 48 17.99 -12.94 -7.55
C THR A 48 18.17 -12.64 -6.06
N LYS A 49 18.65 -11.43 -5.73
CA LYS A 49 18.90 -11.02 -4.36
C LYS A 49 17.61 -10.75 -3.59
N LEU A 50 16.60 -10.17 -4.24
CA LEU A 50 15.32 -9.86 -3.61
C LEU A 50 14.45 -11.10 -3.40
N SER A 51 14.64 -12.15 -4.22
CA SER A 51 13.91 -13.42 -4.12
C SER A 51 14.65 -14.48 -3.28
N GLU A 52 15.88 -14.18 -2.83
CA GLU A 52 16.69 -15.10 -2.04
C GLU A 52 16.02 -15.40 -0.69
N LYS A 53 15.86 -16.70 -0.42
CA LYS A 53 15.31 -17.19 0.85
C LYS A 53 16.42 -17.28 1.91
N LEU A 54 16.43 -16.35 2.85
CA LEU A 54 17.46 -16.29 3.89
C LEU A 54 17.18 -17.17 5.11
N ALA A 55 15.92 -17.25 5.56
CA ALA A 55 15.53 -18.00 6.76
C ALA A 55 14.04 -18.35 6.74
N MET A 56 13.63 -19.22 7.67
CA MET A 56 12.22 -19.53 7.95
C MET A 56 11.89 -19.19 9.40
N THR A 57 10.76 -18.51 9.61
CA THR A 57 10.21 -18.26 10.95
C THR A 57 9.11 -19.27 11.27
N GLN A 58 9.02 -19.69 12.53
CA GLN A 58 7.94 -20.57 13.04
C GLN A 58 6.74 -19.78 13.59
N GLY A 59 6.82 -18.45 13.62
CA GLY A 59 5.76 -17.58 14.13
C GLY A 59 5.65 -16.26 13.37
N THR A 60 4.60 -15.50 13.66
CA THR A 60 4.34 -14.22 12.99
C THR A 60 5.28 -13.13 13.48
N ALA A 61 6.04 -12.54 12.56
CA ALA A 61 6.93 -11.42 12.83
C ALA A 61 6.19 -10.08 12.72
N TYR A 62 5.85 -9.46 13.85
CA TYR A 62 5.25 -8.13 13.90
C TYR A 62 6.31 -7.07 14.19
N ARG A 63 6.23 -5.92 13.49
CA ARG A 63 7.12 -4.78 13.72
C ARG A 63 6.54 -3.72 14.66
N ARG A 64 5.23 -3.44 14.60
CA ARG A 64 4.61 -2.37 15.38
C ARG A 64 4.20 -2.89 16.76
N GLY A 65 4.64 -2.23 17.82
CA GLY A 65 4.24 -2.50 19.21
C GLY A 65 4.46 -1.28 20.11
N ASN A 66 3.67 -1.17 21.17
CA ASN A 66 3.72 -0.03 22.10
C ASN A 66 4.48 -0.34 23.41
N PHE A 67 4.77 -1.61 23.68
CA PHE A 67 5.36 -2.06 24.95
C PHE A 67 6.89 -2.22 24.92
N ASN A 68 7.44 -2.58 23.76
CA ASN A 68 8.87 -2.85 23.58
C ASN A 68 9.38 -2.06 22.38
N GLY A 69 9.49 -0.73 22.52
CA GLY A 69 9.81 0.19 21.41
C GLY A 69 10.86 -0.38 20.44
N THR A 70 10.51 -0.41 19.15
CA THR A 70 11.45 -0.71 18.06
C THR A 70 12.22 0.52 17.65
#